data_AF-A0A226EB66-F1
#
_entry.id   AF-A0A226EB66-F1
#
_cell.length_a   1.000
_cell.length_b   1.000
_cell.length_c   1.000
_cell.angle_alpha   90.00
_cell.angle_beta   90.00
_cell.angle_gamma   90.00
#
_symmetry.space_group_name_H-M   'P 1'
#
loop_
_entity.id
_entity.type
_entity.pdbx_description
1 polymer ?
#
loop_
_entity_poly.entity_id
_entity_poly.type
_entity_poly.pdbx_seq_one_letter_code
_entity_poly.pdbx_strand_id
1 'polypeptide(L)'
;MTRRTNRYPSWCPVKPCCGIFLQGAIKALAIINVGSNLLLALLLSSRIVAVSPYYWDTANSGNVNTDQITNDQSLLTQTRFVTCTFWGYSYFFMFTNCVYSKFLYNMATKRNRAQLRIWLITTIPSYFIWLTLYCVEAVWLAMSGFYSPVTYLDIYTNMAIWSFIIYKVYAFWIVACFYMELKSCGVLNRALRELSDNEVEEFFKGASTARGGIVLVDEEDDAEAPDSPSSDFTSRPYKPDFEITPDRIVLEENFPLGKGAFGTVLKATLKNKDNPEITDVVAVKTVNSENCDEICFRALLIEVKILSYIGKHENVVNLIGACTGNLKQRNIYVVVEFCPYGCVMNYLRANRGIFIDCVDPIKILEMKNLCPYVSTAGVGGPTVLDLIKWSKQTADGMQFISSRKVIHGDLAARNVLLTANLDVKIADFGLSRQLYKYTTYVKNSDEPLPWRWMALESLVHLNFSTQSDVWAYGVTLWEYFTCGGTPFALETFSQDFVQLLKTGQLTLPQPPYASNEM
;
A
#
# COMPACT_ATOMS: atom_id res chain seq x y z
N MET A 1 -25.79 25.64 31.88
CA MET A 1 -26.65 25.13 30.79
C MET A 1 -26.40 25.94 29.54
N THR A 2 -25.62 25.42 28.60
CA THR A 2 -25.62 25.86 27.19
C THR A 2 -25.08 24.71 26.35
N ARG A 3 -26.00 24.01 25.69
CA ARG A 3 -25.74 22.97 24.70
C ARG A 3 -24.84 23.55 23.59
N ARG A 4 -23.61 23.07 23.47
CA ARG A 4 -22.88 23.15 22.20
C ARG A 4 -23.09 21.84 21.47
N THR A 5 -23.85 21.94 20.38
CA THR A 5 -24.05 20.92 19.36
C THR A 5 -22.69 20.47 18.84
N ASN A 6 -22.30 19.23 19.15
CA ASN A 6 -21.17 18.57 18.51
C ASN A 6 -21.48 18.45 17.01
N ARG A 7 -20.77 19.24 16.20
CA ARG A 7 -20.63 18.97 14.77
C ARG A 7 -19.89 17.64 14.66
N TYR A 8 -20.46 16.74 13.87
CA TYR A 8 -19.80 15.53 13.39
C TYR A 8 -18.35 15.83 12.97
N PRO A 9 -17.37 15.00 13.34
CA PRO A 9 -16.05 15.12 12.74
C PRO A 9 -16.21 14.91 11.25
N SER A 10 -15.77 15.91 10.50
CA SER A 10 -15.58 15.90 9.06
C SER A 10 -14.97 14.57 8.64
N TRP A 11 -15.64 13.92 7.69
CA TRP A 11 -15.07 12.88 6.85
C TRP A 11 -13.64 13.25 6.49
N CYS A 12 -12.65 12.62 7.13
CA CYS A 12 -11.28 12.69 6.69
C CYS A 12 -11.23 11.77 5.47
N PRO A 13 -11.10 12.29 4.24
CA PRO A 13 -11.00 11.42 3.09
C PRO A 13 -9.72 10.61 3.28
N VAL A 14 -9.86 9.28 3.40
CA VAL A 14 -8.77 8.34 3.12
C VAL A 14 -8.17 8.83 1.82
N LYS A 15 -6.98 9.44 1.85
CA LYS A 15 -6.34 9.91 0.62
C LYS A 15 -6.20 8.67 -0.26
N PRO A 16 -6.92 8.59 -1.39
CA PRO A 16 -6.80 7.43 -2.26
C PRO A 16 -5.33 7.32 -2.63
N CYS A 17 -4.77 6.10 -2.60
CA CYS A 17 -3.38 5.86 -2.94
C CYS A 17 -3.07 6.58 -4.26
N CYS A 18 -2.38 7.74 -4.20
CA CYS A 18 -2.21 8.62 -5.34
C CYS A 18 -1.64 7.85 -6.53
N GLY A 19 -0.76 6.88 -6.27
CA GLY A 19 -0.21 6.00 -7.30
C GLY A 19 -1.23 5.18 -8.10
N ILE A 20 -2.27 4.63 -7.46
CA ILE A 20 -3.31 3.82 -8.11
C ILE A 20 -4.27 4.72 -8.88
N PHE A 21 -4.69 5.83 -8.27
CA PHE A 21 -5.51 6.83 -8.93
C PHE A 21 -4.82 7.35 -10.19
N LEU A 22 -3.50 7.55 -10.10
CA LEU A 22 -2.68 8.11 -11.14
C LEU A 22 -2.33 7.06 -12.24
N GLN A 23 -2.17 5.78 -11.90
CA GLN A 23 -2.04 4.67 -12.87
C GLN A 23 -3.37 4.40 -13.59
N GLY A 24 -4.48 4.42 -12.86
CA GLY A 24 -5.84 4.41 -13.40
C GLY A 24 -6.09 5.61 -14.30
N ALA A 25 -5.61 6.80 -13.91
CA ALA A 25 -5.70 8.02 -14.71
C ALA A 25 -4.90 7.91 -16.00
N ILE A 26 -3.68 7.33 -16.01
CA ILE A 26 -2.95 7.09 -17.27
C ILE A 26 -3.70 6.12 -18.17
N LYS A 27 -4.24 5.02 -17.63
CA LYS A 27 -4.99 4.04 -18.41
C LYS A 27 -6.26 4.64 -18.99
N ALA A 28 -7.02 5.37 -18.16
CA ALA A 28 -8.21 6.10 -18.57
C ALA A 28 -7.86 7.16 -19.61
N LEU A 29 -6.77 7.90 -19.40
CA LEU A 29 -6.29 8.90 -20.36
C LEU A 29 -5.92 8.26 -21.68
N ALA A 30 -5.20 7.13 -21.69
CA ALA A 30 -4.87 6.41 -22.91
C ALA A 30 -6.13 5.96 -23.69
N ILE A 31 -7.14 5.44 -22.99
CA ILE A 31 -8.42 5.03 -23.59
C ILE A 31 -9.18 6.23 -24.16
N ILE A 32 -9.34 7.29 -23.37
CA ILE A 32 -10.03 8.52 -23.78
C ILE A 32 -9.27 9.19 -24.94
N ASN A 33 -7.95 9.09 -24.97
CA ASN A 33 -7.13 9.63 -26.05
C ASN A 33 -7.38 8.86 -27.36
N VAL A 34 -7.46 7.52 -27.32
CA VAL A 34 -7.82 6.73 -28.51
C VAL A 34 -9.24 7.07 -28.98
N GLY A 35 -10.21 7.10 -28.05
CA GLY A 35 -11.59 7.41 -28.39
C GLY A 35 -11.80 8.81 -28.97
N SER A 36 -11.16 9.82 -28.38
CA SER A 36 -11.27 11.21 -28.86
C SER A 36 -10.58 11.43 -30.21
N ASN A 37 -9.42 10.81 -30.48
CA ASN A 37 -8.79 10.88 -31.81
C ASN A 37 -9.63 10.16 -32.89
N LEU A 38 -10.27 9.02 -32.57
CA LEU A 38 -11.16 8.33 -33.50
C LEU A 38 -12.41 9.15 -33.81
N LEU A 39 -13.03 9.75 -32.79
CA LEU A 39 -14.18 10.63 -32.96
C LEU A 39 -13.83 11.86 -33.81
N LEU A 40 -12.66 12.46 -33.57
CA LEU A 40 -12.19 13.59 -34.36
C LEU A 40 -11.93 13.17 -35.82
N ALA A 41 -11.30 12.02 -36.06
CA ALA A 41 -11.12 11.47 -37.41
C ALA A 41 -12.46 11.28 -38.16
N LEU A 42 -13.51 10.84 -37.47
CA LEU A 42 -14.86 10.71 -38.03
C LEU A 42 -15.50 12.07 -38.36
N LEU A 43 -15.33 13.07 -37.50
CA LEU A 43 -15.84 14.42 -37.73
C LEU A 43 -15.09 15.16 -38.85
N LEU A 44 -13.79 14.91 -38.99
CA LEU A 44 -12.97 15.50 -40.04
C LEU A 44 -13.22 14.82 -41.40
N SER A 45 -13.49 13.51 -41.42
CA SER A 45 -13.85 12.78 -42.64
C SER A 45 -15.24 13.16 -43.18
N SER A 46 -16.21 13.48 -42.31
CA SER A 46 -17.53 13.96 -42.77
C SER A 46 -17.46 15.33 -43.46
N ARG A 47 -16.49 16.19 -43.09
CA ARG A 47 -16.21 17.45 -43.80
C ARG A 47 -15.58 17.28 -45.17
N ILE A 48 -14.70 16.29 -45.35
CA ILE A 48 -14.13 15.96 -46.67
C ILE A 48 -15.25 15.63 -47.65
N VAL A 49 -16.27 14.89 -47.20
CA VAL A 49 -17.43 14.53 -48.01
C VAL A 49 -18.33 15.75 -48.29
N ALA A 50 -18.48 16.68 -47.34
CA ALA A 50 -19.35 17.85 -47.47
C ALA A 50 -18.77 19.00 -48.32
N VAL A 51 -17.44 19.15 -48.40
CA VAL A 51 -16.77 20.17 -49.22
C VAL A 51 -16.69 19.74 -50.71
N SER A 52 -16.82 18.44 -50.98
CA SER A 52 -16.74 17.89 -52.34
C SER A 52 -17.86 18.32 -53.32
N PRO A 53 -19.13 18.54 -52.93
CA PRO A 53 -20.20 18.83 -53.89
C PRO A 53 -20.43 20.33 -54.17
N TYR A 54 -20.17 21.22 -53.21
CA TYR A 54 -20.60 22.63 -53.32
C TYR A 54 -19.87 23.44 -54.41
N TYR A 55 -18.70 22.98 -54.85
CA TYR A 55 -17.93 23.59 -55.95
C TYR A 55 -18.07 22.87 -57.28
N TRP A 56 -18.80 21.75 -57.35
CA TRP A 56 -19.09 21.09 -58.62
C TRP A 56 -20.21 21.81 -59.38
N ASP A 57 -21.15 22.44 -58.67
CA ASP A 57 -22.29 23.13 -59.28
C ASP A 57 -21.98 24.56 -59.77
N THR A 58 -21.06 25.28 -59.12
CA THR A 58 -20.65 26.64 -59.57
C THR A 58 -19.79 26.62 -60.83
N ALA A 59 -19.19 25.49 -61.18
CA ALA A 59 -18.49 25.32 -62.46
C ALA A 59 -19.45 25.15 -63.65
N ASN A 60 -20.74 24.87 -63.40
CA ASN A 60 -21.75 24.62 -64.44
C ASN A 60 -22.75 25.76 -64.66
N SER A 61 -22.76 26.81 -63.81
CA SER A 61 -23.58 28.00 -64.03
C SER A 61 -22.79 29.04 -64.84
N GLY A 62 -22.90 28.96 -66.16
CA GLY A 62 -22.16 29.80 -67.10
C GLY A 62 -22.51 31.29 -67.03
N ASN A 63 -21.57 32.12 -66.55
CA ASN A 63 -21.22 33.44 -67.12
C ASN A 63 -20.10 34.09 -66.29
N VAL A 64 -18.82 33.78 -66.55
CA VAL A 64 -17.68 34.55 -65.99
C VAL A 64 -16.47 34.52 -66.95
N ASN A 65 -15.74 35.63 -67.04
CA ASN A 65 -14.58 35.89 -67.90
C ASN A 65 -13.42 34.88 -67.74
N THR A 66 -12.82 34.49 -68.87
CA THR A 66 -11.76 33.46 -69.00
C THR A 66 -10.43 33.76 -68.32
N ASP A 67 -10.07 35.02 -68.07
CA ASP A 67 -8.82 35.40 -67.39
C ASP A 67 -8.93 35.38 -65.84
N GLN A 68 -10.15 35.42 -65.29
CA GLN A 68 -10.37 35.18 -63.86
C GLN A 68 -10.34 33.68 -63.52
N ILE A 69 -10.79 32.83 -64.46
CA ILE A 69 -10.89 31.37 -64.27
C ILE A 69 -9.51 30.72 -64.08
N THR A 70 -8.47 31.16 -64.77
CA THR A 70 -7.12 30.57 -64.67
C THR A 70 -6.43 30.90 -63.35
N ASN A 71 -6.58 32.13 -62.85
CA ASN A 71 -6.08 32.53 -61.53
C ASN A 71 -6.87 31.86 -60.40
N ASP A 72 -8.20 31.81 -60.49
CA ASP A 72 -9.05 31.15 -59.50
C ASP A 72 -8.85 29.63 -59.48
N GLN A 73 -8.64 28.96 -60.62
CA GLN A 73 -8.31 27.53 -60.64
C GLN A 73 -6.93 27.23 -60.05
N SER A 74 -5.93 28.11 -60.24
CA SER A 74 -4.62 27.94 -59.61
C SER A 74 -4.70 28.08 -58.09
N LEU A 75 -5.47 29.06 -57.60
CA LEU A 75 -5.71 29.31 -56.19
C LEU A 75 -6.53 28.17 -55.56
N LEU A 76 -7.52 27.63 -56.26
CA LEU A 76 -8.34 26.49 -55.83
C LEU A 76 -7.50 25.21 -55.74
N THR A 77 -6.60 24.99 -56.71
CA THR A 77 -5.69 23.83 -56.73
C THR A 77 -4.66 23.92 -55.61
N GLN A 78 -4.10 25.09 -55.36
CA GLN A 78 -3.22 25.35 -54.20
C GLN A 78 -3.98 25.13 -52.88
N THR A 79 -5.20 25.64 -52.76
CA THR A 79 -6.04 25.45 -51.58
C THR A 79 -6.33 23.96 -51.35
N ARG A 80 -6.74 23.21 -52.38
CA ARG A 80 -6.96 21.76 -52.29
C ARG A 80 -5.71 20.98 -51.89
N PHE A 81 -4.54 21.35 -52.43
CA PHE A 81 -3.27 20.70 -52.10
C PHE A 81 -2.86 20.96 -50.65
N VAL A 82 -2.93 22.22 -50.20
CA VAL A 82 -2.67 22.61 -48.80
C VAL A 82 -3.65 21.93 -47.85
N THR A 83 -4.93 21.89 -48.20
CA THR A 83 -5.96 21.21 -47.40
C THR A 83 -5.71 19.70 -47.33
N CYS A 84 -5.44 19.01 -48.45
CA CYS A 84 -5.17 17.57 -48.46
C CYS A 84 -3.89 17.20 -47.70
N THR A 85 -2.81 17.98 -47.86
CA THR A 85 -1.56 17.77 -47.12
C THR A 85 -1.76 17.98 -45.62
N PHE A 86 -2.52 19.00 -45.24
CA PHE A 86 -2.91 19.25 -43.85
C PHE A 86 -3.73 18.09 -43.26
N TRP A 87 -4.76 17.61 -43.97
CA TRP A 87 -5.56 16.46 -43.53
C TRP A 87 -4.71 15.20 -43.40
N GLY A 88 -3.86 14.90 -44.39
CA GLY A 88 -2.95 13.76 -44.35
C GLY A 88 -2.02 13.80 -43.15
N TYR A 89 -1.52 14.99 -42.81
CA TYR A 89 -0.75 15.22 -41.60
C TYR A 89 -1.58 14.95 -40.33
N SER A 90 -2.80 15.50 -40.24
CA SER A 90 -3.70 15.28 -39.09
C SER A 90 -4.04 13.79 -38.86
N TYR A 91 -4.33 13.02 -39.92
CA TYR A 91 -4.58 11.57 -39.80
C TYR A 91 -3.34 10.78 -39.39
N PHE A 92 -2.18 11.09 -39.98
CA PHE A 92 -0.91 10.45 -39.59
C PHE A 92 -0.61 10.68 -38.10
N PHE A 93 -0.83 11.90 -37.61
CA PHE A 93 -0.60 12.25 -36.22
C PHE A 93 -1.65 11.65 -35.26
N MET A 94 -2.92 11.54 -35.66
CA MET A 94 -3.93 10.79 -34.89
C MET A 94 -3.56 9.31 -34.75
N PHE A 95 -3.08 8.69 -35.83
CA PHE A 95 -2.61 7.31 -35.82
C PHE A 95 -1.42 7.12 -34.86
N THR A 96 -0.40 7.96 -34.95
CA THR A 96 0.76 7.87 -34.04
C THR A 96 0.34 8.04 -32.58
N ASN A 97 -0.60 8.95 -32.26
CA ASN A 97 -1.16 9.11 -30.92
C ASN A 97 -1.88 7.87 -30.38
N CYS A 98 -2.63 7.16 -31.23
CA CYS A 98 -3.25 5.89 -30.85
C CYS A 98 -2.19 4.83 -30.53
N VAL A 99 -1.10 4.77 -31.32
CA VAL A 99 0.03 3.89 -31.05
C VAL A 99 0.71 4.24 -29.72
N TYR A 100 1.04 5.52 -29.48
CA TYR A 100 1.62 6.00 -28.22
C TYR A 100 0.74 5.68 -27.01
N SER A 101 -0.57 5.91 -27.12
CA SER A 101 -1.52 5.63 -26.04
C SER A 101 -1.59 4.14 -25.70
N LYS A 102 -1.55 3.27 -26.72
CA LYS A 102 -1.47 1.81 -26.52
C LYS A 102 -0.18 1.39 -25.81
N PHE A 103 0.96 2.00 -26.15
CA PHE A 103 2.24 1.74 -25.47
C PHE A 103 2.21 2.22 -24.02
N LEU A 104 1.74 3.44 -23.75
CA LEU A 104 1.58 3.95 -22.38
C LEU A 104 0.67 3.05 -21.53
N TYR A 105 -0.45 2.60 -22.10
CA TYR A 105 -1.36 1.65 -21.44
C TYR A 105 -0.67 0.33 -21.09
N ASN A 106 0.06 -0.26 -22.04
CA ASN A 106 0.79 -1.50 -21.83
C ASN A 106 1.91 -1.36 -20.79
N MET A 107 2.65 -0.25 -20.81
CA MET A 107 3.74 0.00 -19.85
C MET A 107 3.23 0.30 -18.45
N ALA A 108 2.13 1.07 -18.34
CA ALA A 108 1.43 1.26 -17.08
C ALA A 108 0.93 -0.08 -16.53
N THR A 109 0.50 -1.01 -17.39
CA THR A 109 0.05 -2.35 -16.96
C THR A 109 1.23 -3.23 -16.51
N LYS A 110 2.37 -3.17 -17.22
CA LYS A 110 3.58 -3.96 -16.90
C LYS A 110 4.44 -3.37 -15.78
N ARG A 111 4.06 -2.25 -15.17
CA ARG A 111 4.77 -1.58 -14.07
C ARG A 111 6.25 -1.22 -14.37
N ASN A 112 6.63 -1.10 -15.64
CA ASN A 112 8.00 -0.81 -16.04
C ASN A 112 8.33 0.70 -15.93
N ARG A 113 9.00 1.08 -14.84
CA ARG A 113 9.34 2.48 -14.52
C ARG A 113 10.21 3.17 -15.57
N ALA A 114 11.26 2.50 -16.04
CA ALA A 114 12.25 3.11 -16.94
C ALA A 114 11.61 3.44 -18.29
N GLN A 115 10.87 2.48 -18.84
CA GLN A 115 10.15 2.69 -20.10
C GLN A 115 9.02 3.70 -19.92
N LEU A 116 8.20 3.61 -18.85
CA LEU A 116 7.12 4.57 -18.63
C LEU A 116 7.62 6.01 -18.55
N ARG A 117 8.75 6.26 -17.86
CA ARG A 117 9.38 7.59 -17.79
C ARG A 117 9.86 8.08 -19.15
N ILE A 118 10.54 7.22 -19.92
CA ILE A 118 11.00 7.57 -21.28
C ILE A 118 9.79 7.93 -22.15
N TRP A 119 8.76 7.08 -22.16
CA TRP A 119 7.58 7.29 -23.00
C TRP A 119 6.81 8.56 -22.59
N LEU A 120 6.65 8.83 -21.29
CA LEU A 120 6.04 10.07 -20.81
C LEU A 120 6.84 11.31 -21.25
N ILE A 121 8.16 11.30 -21.11
CA ILE A 121 9.02 12.39 -21.59
C ILE A 121 8.87 12.57 -23.09
N THR A 122 8.85 11.48 -23.87
CA THR A 122 8.67 11.57 -25.33
C THR A 122 7.28 12.05 -25.74
N THR A 123 6.26 11.88 -24.89
CA THR A 123 4.91 12.39 -25.18
C THR A 123 4.77 13.89 -24.95
N ILE A 124 5.57 14.51 -24.08
CA ILE A 124 5.49 15.95 -23.78
C ILE A 124 5.70 16.82 -25.04
N PRO A 125 6.78 16.65 -25.84
CA PRO A 125 6.96 17.40 -27.09
C PRO A 125 5.80 17.22 -28.07
N SER A 126 5.19 16.03 -28.10
CA SER A 126 4.04 15.80 -28.97
C SER A 126 2.86 16.70 -28.57
N TYR A 127 2.52 16.84 -27.29
CA TYR A 127 1.43 17.74 -26.86
C TYR A 127 1.69 19.20 -27.22
N PHE A 128 2.94 19.67 -27.18
CA PHE A 128 3.29 21.03 -27.58
C PHE A 128 3.16 21.25 -29.09
N ILE A 129 3.63 20.29 -29.90
CA ILE A 129 3.47 20.34 -31.36
C ILE A 129 1.97 20.36 -31.73
N TRP A 130 1.15 19.55 -31.04
CA TRP A 130 -0.30 19.56 -31.17
C TRP A 130 -0.89 20.95 -30.87
N LEU A 131 -0.56 21.56 -29.73
CA LEU A 131 -1.06 22.89 -29.39
C LEU A 131 -0.72 23.91 -30.47
N THR A 132 0.52 23.90 -30.99
CA THR A 132 0.93 24.84 -32.04
C THR A 132 0.18 24.64 -33.36
N LEU A 133 -0.04 23.40 -33.80
CA LEU A 133 -0.75 23.12 -35.04
C LEU A 133 -2.24 23.50 -34.96
N TYR A 134 -2.87 23.28 -33.81
CA TYR A 134 -4.26 23.67 -33.59
C TYR A 134 -4.42 25.17 -33.44
N CYS A 135 -3.45 25.89 -32.85
CA CYS A 135 -3.43 27.35 -32.88
C CYS A 135 -3.35 27.87 -34.33
N VAL A 136 -2.53 27.25 -35.18
CA VAL A 136 -2.44 27.61 -36.60
C VAL A 136 -3.76 27.31 -37.33
N GLU A 137 -4.41 26.18 -37.06
CA GLU A 137 -5.72 25.82 -37.62
C GLU A 137 -6.83 26.78 -37.16
N ALA A 138 -6.86 27.13 -35.88
CA ALA A 138 -7.82 28.09 -35.32
C ALA A 138 -7.64 29.49 -35.94
N VAL A 139 -6.40 29.92 -36.15
CA VAL A 139 -6.08 31.18 -36.85
C VAL A 139 -6.49 31.10 -38.33
N TRP A 140 -6.20 29.98 -39.00
CA TRP A 140 -6.58 29.78 -40.40
C TRP A 140 -8.10 29.79 -40.58
N LEU A 141 -8.84 29.09 -39.71
CA LEU A 141 -10.32 29.08 -39.71
C LEU A 141 -10.90 30.47 -39.42
N ALA A 142 -10.30 31.22 -38.48
CA ALA A 142 -10.70 32.60 -38.19
C ALA A 142 -10.44 33.54 -39.39
N MET A 143 -9.36 33.31 -40.15
CA MET A 143 -9.05 34.06 -41.35
C MET A 143 -9.92 33.65 -42.55
N SER A 144 -10.26 32.37 -42.69
CA SER A 144 -11.13 31.86 -43.77
C SER A 144 -12.62 32.19 -43.56
N GLY A 145 -13.03 32.43 -42.30
CA GLY A 145 -14.39 32.81 -41.92
C GLY A 145 -14.84 34.19 -42.42
N PHE A 146 -13.96 34.96 -43.08
CA PHE A 146 -14.32 36.23 -43.70
C PHE A 146 -15.08 36.11 -45.03
N TYR A 147 -15.28 34.90 -45.59
CA TYR A 147 -15.79 34.73 -46.95
C TYR A 147 -17.01 33.79 -47.16
N SER A 148 -17.72 33.29 -46.13
CA SER A 148 -18.97 32.53 -46.35
C SER A 148 -19.89 32.46 -45.10
N PRO A 149 -21.24 32.38 -45.25
CA PRO A 149 -22.14 32.27 -44.10
C PRO A 149 -21.93 30.96 -43.33
N VAL A 150 -21.71 31.10 -42.02
CA VAL A 150 -21.46 29.99 -41.08
C VAL A 150 -22.66 29.03 -41.05
N THR A 151 -22.45 27.77 -41.43
CA THR A 151 -23.48 26.73 -41.34
C THR A 151 -23.56 26.15 -39.92
N TYR A 152 -24.69 25.56 -39.53
CA TYR A 152 -24.81 24.88 -38.22
C TYR A 152 -23.73 23.81 -38.00
N LEU A 153 -23.30 23.12 -39.06
CA LEU A 153 -22.24 22.12 -39.03
C LEU A 153 -20.88 22.74 -38.63
N ASP A 154 -20.61 24.00 -39.01
CA ASP A 154 -19.41 24.78 -38.65
C ASP A 154 -19.35 25.07 -37.15
N ILE A 155 -20.49 25.38 -36.54
CA ILE A 155 -20.58 25.65 -35.10
C ILE A 155 -20.28 24.38 -34.30
N TYR A 156 -20.89 23.24 -34.65
CA TYR A 156 -20.66 21.98 -33.93
C TYR A 156 -19.24 21.45 -34.08
N THR A 157 -18.63 21.56 -35.26
CA THR A 157 -17.23 21.15 -35.44
C THR A 157 -16.28 22.09 -34.70
N ASN A 158 -16.52 23.39 -34.69
CA ASN A 158 -15.72 24.33 -33.91
C ASN A 158 -15.83 24.01 -32.41
N MET A 159 -17.04 23.73 -31.89
CA MET A 159 -17.24 23.30 -30.50
C MET A 159 -16.52 21.98 -30.18
N ALA A 160 -16.53 21.01 -31.08
CA ALA A 160 -15.81 19.75 -30.92
C ALA A 160 -14.29 19.95 -30.89
N ILE A 161 -13.76 20.83 -31.75
CA ILE A 161 -12.33 21.20 -31.78
C ILE A 161 -11.93 21.87 -30.46
N TRP A 162 -12.71 22.86 -29.98
CA TRP A 162 -12.43 23.52 -28.70
C TRP A 162 -12.53 22.55 -27.50
N SER A 163 -13.48 21.63 -27.52
CA SER A 163 -13.60 20.58 -26.49
C SER A 163 -12.40 19.63 -26.49
N PHE A 164 -11.89 19.29 -27.68
CA PHE A 164 -10.69 18.48 -27.84
C PHE A 164 -9.42 19.20 -27.35
N ILE A 165 -9.29 20.50 -27.61
CA ILE A 165 -8.18 21.33 -27.10
C ILE A 165 -8.19 21.35 -25.58
N ILE A 166 -9.34 21.63 -24.96
CA ILE A 166 -9.50 21.63 -23.50
C ILE A 166 -9.13 20.25 -22.92
N TYR A 167 -9.58 19.17 -23.54
CA TYR A 167 -9.19 17.82 -23.16
C TYR A 167 -7.68 17.59 -23.25
N LYS A 168 -7.00 18.05 -24.31
CA LYS A 168 -5.56 17.87 -24.48
C LYS A 168 -4.74 18.67 -23.46
N VAL A 169 -5.19 19.88 -23.09
CA VAL A 169 -4.58 20.66 -22.00
C VAL A 169 -4.74 19.95 -20.67
N TYR A 170 -5.93 19.41 -20.39
CA TYR A 170 -6.19 18.63 -19.18
C TYR A 170 -5.38 17.31 -19.15
N ALA A 171 -5.27 16.62 -20.28
CA ALA A 171 -4.43 15.44 -20.48
C ALA A 171 -2.95 15.73 -20.19
N PHE A 172 -2.44 16.85 -20.72
CA PHE A 172 -1.09 17.32 -20.46
C PHE A 172 -0.87 17.60 -18.98
N TRP A 173 -1.82 18.26 -18.31
CA TRP A 173 -1.75 18.49 -16.86
C TRP A 173 -1.67 17.19 -16.05
N ILE A 174 -2.49 16.18 -16.38
CA ILE A 174 -2.42 14.85 -15.76
C ILE A 174 -1.05 14.20 -15.98
N VAL A 175 -0.53 14.23 -17.20
CA VAL A 175 0.79 13.67 -17.55
C VAL A 175 1.92 14.43 -16.83
N ALA A 176 1.83 15.74 -16.70
CA ALA A 176 2.79 16.56 -15.98
C ALA A 176 2.74 16.29 -14.47
N CYS A 177 1.56 16.20 -13.86
CA CYS A 177 1.39 15.75 -12.47
C CYS A 177 1.97 14.34 -12.28
N PHE A 178 1.75 13.43 -13.23
CA PHE A 178 2.33 12.09 -13.20
C PHE A 178 3.86 12.11 -13.23
N TYR A 179 4.42 12.91 -14.13
CA TYR A 179 5.86 13.06 -14.27
C TYR A 179 6.48 13.67 -13.01
N MET A 180 5.82 14.67 -12.42
CA MET A 180 6.24 15.28 -11.15
C MET A 180 6.17 14.28 -9.99
N GLU A 181 5.15 13.41 -9.95
CA GLU A 181 5.03 12.33 -8.96
C GLU A 181 6.09 11.23 -9.16
N LEU A 182 6.45 10.90 -10.41
CA LEU A 182 7.57 10.00 -10.73
C LEU A 182 8.94 10.61 -10.40
N LYS A 183 9.07 11.93 -10.46
CA LYS A 183 10.32 12.66 -10.15
C LYS A 183 10.46 12.89 -8.64
N SER A 184 9.35 13.18 -7.96
CA SER A 184 9.24 13.15 -6.51
C SER A 184 9.46 11.71 -6.04
N CYS A 185 10.16 11.49 -4.92
CA CYS A 185 10.37 10.16 -4.35
C CYS A 185 9.09 9.59 -3.69
N GLY A 186 7.94 9.75 -4.35
CA GLY A 186 6.60 9.42 -3.84
C GLY A 186 6.28 7.93 -3.82
N VAL A 187 5.14 7.62 -3.20
CA VAL A 187 4.57 6.28 -2.97
C VAL A 187 4.51 5.43 -4.24
N LEU A 188 4.28 6.05 -5.41
CA LEU A 188 4.23 5.36 -6.71
C LEU A 188 5.61 4.80 -7.15
N ASN A 189 6.70 5.52 -6.86
CA ASN A 189 8.05 5.02 -7.14
C ASN A 189 8.41 3.81 -6.27
N ARG A 190 7.90 3.74 -5.03
CA ARG A 190 8.05 2.58 -4.14
C ARG A 190 7.17 1.40 -4.57
N ALA A 191 5.94 1.64 -5.01
CA ALA A 191 5.05 0.58 -5.49
C ALA A 191 5.54 -0.11 -6.78
N LEU A 192 6.26 0.62 -7.64
CA LEU A 192 6.72 0.14 -8.96
C LEU A 192 8.18 -0.37 -8.98
N ARG A 193 8.90 -0.34 -7.87
CA ARG A 193 10.32 -0.75 -7.82
C ARG A 193 10.42 -2.28 -7.69
N GLU A 194 10.97 -2.93 -8.71
CA GLU A 194 11.46 -4.31 -8.58
C GLU A 194 12.70 -4.33 -7.67
N LEU A 195 12.85 -5.40 -6.88
CA LEU A 195 14.09 -5.63 -6.13
C LEU A 195 15.25 -5.81 -7.11
N SER A 196 16.38 -5.17 -6.83
CA SER A 196 17.62 -5.41 -7.58
C SER A 196 18.18 -6.80 -7.26
N ASP A 197 18.96 -7.37 -8.17
CA ASP A 197 19.66 -8.66 -7.94
C ASP A 197 20.49 -8.63 -6.67
N ASN A 198 21.16 -7.50 -6.40
CA ASN A 198 21.96 -7.30 -5.18
C ASN A 198 21.11 -7.37 -3.90
N GLU A 199 19.89 -6.81 -3.90
CA GLU A 199 19.00 -6.85 -2.73
C GLU A 199 18.45 -8.26 -2.48
N VAL A 200 18.17 -9.02 -3.54
CA VAL A 200 17.79 -10.43 -3.44
C VAL A 200 18.96 -11.25 -2.91
N GLU A 201 20.16 -11.02 -3.44
CA GLU A 201 21.37 -11.69 -2.99
C GLU A 201 21.71 -11.36 -1.53
N GLU A 202 21.56 -10.10 -1.11
CA GLU A 202 21.72 -9.66 0.28
C GLU A 202 20.70 -10.33 1.22
N PHE A 203 19.47 -10.56 0.76
CA PHE A 203 18.48 -11.31 1.53
C PHE A 203 18.96 -12.75 1.81
N PHE A 204 19.44 -13.45 0.78
CA PHE A 204 19.86 -14.86 0.88
C PHE A 204 21.24 -15.04 1.53
N LYS A 205 22.23 -14.23 1.15
CA LYS A 205 23.63 -14.38 1.58
C LYS A 205 23.98 -13.54 2.82
N GLY A 206 23.12 -12.60 3.20
CA GLY A 206 23.43 -11.60 4.22
C GLY A 206 24.23 -10.42 3.66
N ALA A 207 24.39 -9.37 4.47
CA ALA A 207 25.15 -8.20 4.06
C ALA A 207 26.64 -8.52 4.07
N SER A 208 27.29 -8.48 2.89
CA SER A 208 28.74 -8.55 2.79
C SER A 208 29.36 -7.28 3.39
N THR A 209 30.20 -7.42 4.41
CA THR A 209 31.01 -6.39 5.09
C THR A 209 32.09 -5.75 4.17
N ALA A 210 31.82 -5.58 2.87
CA ALA A 210 32.81 -5.19 1.86
C ALA A 210 32.43 -3.96 1.02
N ARG A 211 31.55 -3.08 1.51
CA ARG A 211 31.47 -1.71 0.99
C ARG A 211 31.48 -0.71 2.13
N GLY A 212 32.65 -0.12 2.36
CA GLY A 212 32.80 1.15 3.05
C GLY A 212 31.97 2.21 2.34
N GLY A 213 30.74 2.40 2.79
CA GLY A 213 29.99 3.62 2.61
C GLY A 213 30.27 4.46 3.84
N ILE A 214 30.87 5.63 3.62
CA ILE A 214 31.23 6.63 4.62
C ILE A 214 30.15 6.72 5.70
N VAL A 215 30.46 6.17 6.87
CA VAL A 215 29.79 6.54 8.11
C VAL A 215 30.49 7.82 8.52
N LEU A 216 29.86 8.97 8.28
CA LEU A 216 30.16 10.15 9.08
C LEU A 216 29.64 9.82 10.48
N VAL A 217 30.51 9.18 11.27
CA VAL A 217 30.41 9.23 12.72
C VAL A 217 30.88 10.64 13.03
N ASP A 218 29.97 11.52 13.39
CA ASP A 218 30.37 12.67 14.20
C ASP A 218 30.89 12.06 15.51
N GLU A 219 32.22 12.05 15.64
CA GLU A 219 32.91 11.78 16.89
C GLU A 219 32.52 12.88 17.87
N GLU A 220 31.70 12.56 18.87
CA GLU A 220 31.85 13.10 20.22
C GLU A 220 30.96 12.34 21.22
N ASP A 221 31.59 12.01 22.35
CA ASP A 221 31.08 11.52 23.63
C ASP A 221 30.74 10.04 23.82
N ASP A 222 31.82 9.34 24.20
CA ASP A 222 31.87 8.17 25.06
C ASP A 222 30.99 8.34 26.33
N ALA A 223 29.90 7.60 26.37
CA ALA A 223 29.36 7.04 27.60
C ALA A 223 28.88 5.62 27.28
N GLU A 224 29.58 4.62 27.81
CA GLU A 224 29.18 3.22 27.74
C GLU A 224 27.75 3.03 28.28
N ALA A 225 26.77 2.97 27.39
CA ALA A 225 25.43 2.49 27.71
C ALA A 225 25.46 0.96 27.76
N PRO A 226 25.11 0.32 28.89
CA PRO A 226 24.91 -1.13 28.92
C PRO A 226 23.65 -1.44 28.09
N ASP A 227 23.74 -2.42 27.18
CA ASP A 227 22.69 -2.93 26.29
C ASP A 227 22.50 -2.23 24.92
N SER A 228 23.58 -2.01 24.16
CA SER A 228 23.47 -1.82 22.70
C SER A 228 23.29 -3.18 21.98
N PRO A 229 22.20 -3.40 21.19
CA PRO A 229 21.96 -4.67 20.52
C PRO A 229 22.86 -4.82 19.29
N SER A 230 23.99 -5.51 19.46
CA SER A 230 25.02 -5.73 18.44
C SER A 230 24.73 -6.86 17.42
N SER A 231 23.47 -7.10 17.03
CA SER A 231 23.21 -8.03 15.91
C SER A 231 22.17 -7.53 14.92
N ASP A 232 22.64 -6.90 13.86
CA ASP A 232 21.83 -6.49 12.71
C ASP A 232 21.21 -7.73 12.04
N PHE A 233 19.97 -8.11 12.38
CA PHE A 233 19.29 -9.28 11.81
C PHE A 233 19.15 -9.21 10.29
N THR A 234 19.19 -8.02 9.72
CA THR A 234 19.21 -7.85 8.27
C THR A 234 20.47 -8.28 7.59
N SER A 235 21.61 -8.09 8.25
CA SER A 235 22.89 -8.59 7.76
C SER A 235 22.97 -10.12 7.73
N ARG A 236 22.07 -10.82 8.43
CA ARG A 236 22.07 -12.29 8.49
C ARG A 236 21.43 -12.93 7.25
N PRO A 237 21.97 -14.07 6.78
CA PRO A 237 21.41 -14.81 5.66
C PRO A 237 20.08 -15.49 6.02
N TYR A 238 19.19 -15.61 5.03
CA TYR A 238 18.02 -16.48 5.12
C TYR A 238 18.45 -17.96 5.10
N LYS A 239 17.80 -18.79 5.92
CA LYS A 239 18.10 -20.22 6.04
C LYS A 239 17.31 -21.02 4.98
N PRO A 240 17.97 -21.70 4.04
CA PRO A 240 17.30 -22.46 2.98
C PRO A 240 16.41 -23.60 3.48
N ASP A 241 16.64 -24.12 4.69
CA ASP A 241 15.85 -25.21 5.28
C ASP A 241 14.38 -24.85 5.50
N PHE A 242 14.06 -23.55 5.54
CA PHE A 242 12.69 -23.07 5.65
C PHE A 242 11.99 -22.90 4.30
N GLU A 243 12.67 -23.15 3.17
CA GLU A 243 12.07 -22.96 1.85
C GLU A 243 11.03 -24.04 1.54
N ILE A 244 9.82 -23.60 1.21
CA ILE A 244 8.69 -24.46 0.81
C ILE A 244 8.38 -24.22 -0.66
N THR A 245 8.13 -25.28 -1.42
CA THR A 245 7.69 -25.16 -2.81
C THR A 245 6.21 -24.75 -2.86
N PRO A 246 5.82 -23.76 -3.70
CA PRO A 246 4.45 -23.23 -3.69
C PRO A 246 3.34 -24.25 -3.96
N ASP A 247 3.62 -25.33 -4.71
CA ASP A 247 2.69 -26.42 -5.04
C ASP A 247 2.21 -27.21 -3.81
N ARG A 248 2.97 -27.14 -2.71
CA ARG A 248 2.62 -27.78 -1.44
C ARG A 248 1.63 -26.97 -0.61
N ILE A 249 1.37 -25.72 -0.98
CA ILE A 249 0.50 -24.81 -0.24
C ILE A 249 -0.82 -24.66 -1.00
N VAL A 250 -1.93 -24.98 -0.35
CA VAL A 250 -3.28 -24.76 -0.87
C VAL A 250 -3.93 -23.65 -0.05
N LEU A 251 -4.10 -22.47 -0.64
CA LEU A 251 -4.63 -21.28 0.02
C LEU A 251 -6.16 -21.27 0.03
N GLU A 252 -6.76 -20.87 1.15
CA GLU A 252 -8.20 -20.58 1.24
C GLU A 252 -8.45 -19.08 0.98
N GLU A 253 -8.38 -18.65 -0.28
CA GLU A 253 -8.41 -17.21 -0.67
C GLU A 253 -9.74 -16.50 -0.35
N ASN A 254 -10.85 -17.24 -0.30
CA ASN A 254 -12.19 -16.67 -0.12
C ASN A 254 -12.43 -16.14 1.31
N PHE A 255 -11.69 -16.64 2.30
CA PHE A 255 -11.91 -16.32 3.72
C PHE A 255 -10.61 -15.88 4.38
N PRO A 256 -10.16 -14.64 4.10
CA PRO A 256 -8.96 -14.09 4.72
C PRO A 256 -9.14 -14.00 6.23
N LEU A 257 -8.18 -14.53 6.99
CA LEU A 257 -8.16 -14.49 8.46
C LEU A 257 -7.97 -13.07 8.98
N GLY A 258 -7.24 -12.25 8.22
CA GLY A 258 -7.04 -10.83 8.51
C GLY A 258 -6.50 -10.08 7.29
N LYS A 259 -6.95 -8.83 7.14
CA LYS A 259 -6.37 -7.85 6.22
C LYS A 259 -5.95 -6.64 7.02
N GLY A 260 -4.67 -6.29 6.98
CA GLY A 260 -4.12 -5.16 7.71
C GLY A 260 -3.13 -4.39 6.87
N ALA A 261 -2.53 -3.36 7.48
CA ALA A 261 -1.49 -2.54 6.87
C ALA A 261 -0.34 -3.40 6.31
N PHE A 262 0.05 -4.44 7.04
CA PHE A 262 1.22 -5.29 6.74
C PHE A 262 0.95 -6.42 5.74
N GLY A 263 -0.27 -6.53 5.20
CA GLY A 263 -0.63 -7.55 4.21
C GLY A 263 -1.92 -8.31 4.53
N THR A 264 -2.04 -9.50 3.93
CA THR A 264 -3.18 -10.40 4.11
C THR A 264 -2.70 -11.71 4.74
N VAL A 265 -3.44 -12.18 5.73
CA VAL A 265 -3.25 -13.50 6.33
C VAL A 265 -4.37 -14.41 5.85
N LEU A 266 -4.01 -15.54 5.28
CA LEU A 266 -4.91 -16.56 4.75
C LEU A 266 -4.76 -17.85 5.55
N LYS A 267 -5.85 -18.59 5.70
CA LYS A 267 -5.76 -19.99 6.11
C LYS A 267 -5.28 -20.81 4.92
N ALA A 268 -4.46 -21.82 5.17
CA ALA A 268 -3.98 -22.70 4.12
C ALA A 268 -3.81 -24.13 4.63
N THR A 269 -3.74 -25.04 3.68
CA THR A 269 -3.40 -26.44 3.90
C THR A 269 -2.00 -26.69 3.35
N LEU A 270 -1.09 -27.15 4.18
CA LEU A 270 0.28 -27.51 3.81
C LEU A 270 0.39 -29.02 3.63
N LYS A 271 0.81 -29.46 2.44
CA LYS A 271 1.07 -30.87 2.16
C LYS A 271 2.43 -31.30 2.71
N ASN A 272 2.48 -32.44 3.38
CA ASN A 272 3.73 -33.03 3.83
C ASN A 272 4.64 -33.34 2.64
N LYS A 273 5.96 -33.23 2.85
CA LYS A 273 6.97 -33.41 1.81
C LYS A 273 7.04 -34.86 1.31
N ASP A 274 6.90 -35.81 2.21
CA ASP A 274 7.10 -37.24 1.93
C ASP A 274 5.79 -37.93 1.55
N ASN A 275 4.66 -37.49 2.12
CA ASN A 275 3.34 -37.99 1.79
C ASN A 275 2.32 -36.85 1.58
N PRO A 276 2.01 -36.48 0.32
CA PRO A 276 1.06 -35.41 0.02
C PRO A 276 -0.38 -35.60 0.53
N GLU A 277 -0.77 -36.82 0.93
CA GLU A 277 -2.07 -37.09 1.56
C GLU A 277 -2.14 -36.61 3.00
N ILE A 278 -0.99 -36.49 3.67
CA ILE A 278 -0.90 -35.93 5.02
C ILE A 278 -0.80 -34.41 4.90
N THR A 279 -1.74 -33.71 5.52
CA THR A 279 -1.84 -32.27 5.43
C THR A 279 -1.99 -31.61 6.80
N ASP A 280 -1.33 -30.47 6.97
CA ASP A 280 -1.42 -29.64 8.17
C ASP A 280 -2.15 -28.34 7.86
N VAL A 281 -2.96 -27.86 8.82
CA VAL A 281 -3.60 -26.54 8.72
C VAL A 281 -2.63 -25.47 9.21
N VAL A 282 -2.35 -24.48 8.36
CA VAL A 282 -1.37 -23.42 8.60
C VAL A 282 -1.96 -22.05 8.30
N ALA A 283 -1.30 -21.00 8.79
CA ALA A 283 -1.58 -19.63 8.40
C ALA A 283 -0.49 -19.13 7.44
N VAL A 284 -0.89 -18.45 6.37
CA VAL A 284 0.01 -17.89 5.37
C VAL A 284 -0.14 -16.38 5.34
N LYS A 285 0.93 -15.66 5.65
CA LYS A 285 1.00 -14.20 5.51
C LYS A 285 1.62 -13.86 4.16
N THR A 286 0.98 -12.95 3.44
CA THR A 286 1.41 -12.51 2.11
C THR A 286 1.04 -11.05 1.86
N VAL A 287 1.63 -10.43 0.84
CA VAL A 287 1.25 -9.09 0.39
C VAL A 287 0.30 -9.19 -0.80
N ASN A 288 -0.68 -8.28 -0.88
CA ASN A 288 -1.49 -8.17 -2.07
C ASN A 288 -0.65 -7.59 -3.22
N SER A 289 -0.43 -8.40 -4.27
CA SER A 289 0.39 -8.05 -5.43
C SER A 289 -0.12 -6.81 -6.19
N GLU A 290 -1.39 -6.44 -6.03
CA GLU A 290 -2.01 -5.32 -6.74
C GLU A 290 -1.69 -3.94 -6.12
N ASN A 291 -1.50 -3.86 -4.79
CA ASN A 291 -1.41 -2.58 -4.05
C ASN A 291 -0.24 -2.52 -3.04
N CYS A 292 0.78 -3.36 -3.18
CA CYS A 292 1.81 -3.51 -2.16
C CYS A 292 2.71 -2.27 -2.00
N ASP A 293 2.70 -1.66 -0.81
CA ASP A 293 3.75 -0.75 -0.37
C ASP A 293 5.06 -1.55 -0.20
N GLU A 294 6.18 -1.00 -0.69
CA GLU A 294 7.50 -1.64 -0.56
C GLU A 294 7.82 -1.94 0.91
N ILE A 295 7.33 -1.11 1.82
CA ILE A 295 7.59 -1.32 3.24
C ILE A 295 6.89 -2.56 3.78
N CYS A 296 5.63 -2.82 3.42
CA CYS A 296 4.91 -4.00 3.89
C CYS A 296 5.63 -5.28 3.44
N PHE A 297 6.12 -5.28 2.20
CA PHE A 297 6.92 -6.38 1.67
C PHE A 297 8.25 -6.55 2.42
N ARG A 298 8.99 -5.46 2.69
CA ARG A 298 10.22 -5.51 3.49
C ARG A 298 9.96 -5.98 4.94
N ALA A 299 8.83 -5.58 5.54
CA ALA A 299 8.44 -6.02 6.87
C ALA A 299 8.25 -7.54 6.92
N LEU A 300 7.62 -8.14 5.90
CA LEU A 300 7.51 -9.61 5.80
C LEU A 300 8.87 -10.31 5.65
N LEU A 301 9.80 -9.75 4.86
CA LEU A 301 11.14 -10.31 4.73
C LEU A 301 11.89 -10.31 6.07
N ILE A 302 11.73 -9.24 6.85
CA ILE A 302 12.33 -9.12 8.19
C ILE A 302 11.70 -10.12 9.15
N GLU A 303 10.37 -10.23 9.13
CA GLU A 303 9.62 -11.18 9.96
C GLU A 303 10.07 -12.63 9.72
N VAL A 304 10.25 -13.02 8.44
CA VAL A 304 10.80 -14.34 8.09
C VAL A 304 12.21 -14.52 8.68
N LYS A 305 13.10 -13.53 8.53
CA LYS A 305 14.47 -13.61 9.06
C LYS A 305 14.46 -13.76 10.59
N ILE A 306 13.63 -12.99 11.28
CA ILE A 306 13.54 -13.00 12.74
C ILE A 306 12.98 -14.33 13.23
N LEU A 307 11.85 -14.80 12.68
CA LEU A 307 11.26 -16.06 13.08
C LEU A 307 12.19 -17.27 12.78
N SER A 308 12.93 -17.21 11.66
CA SER A 308 13.93 -18.25 11.33
C SER A 308 15.13 -18.26 12.30
N TYR A 309 15.40 -17.12 12.96
CA TYR A 309 16.52 -16.96 13.88
C TYR A 309 16.16 -17.31 15.32
N ILE A 310 15.07 -16.76 15.85
CA ILE A 310 14.73 -16.90 17.28
C ILE A 310 14.50 -18.36 17.68
N GLY A 311 14.05 -19.19 16.73
CA GLY A 311 13.76 -20.60 16.95
C GLY A 311 12.33 -20.84 17.43
N LYS A 312 12.08 -22.02 17.99
CA LYS A 312 10.74 -22.43 18.43
C LYS A 312 10.50 -22.16 19.91
N HIS A 313 9.29 -21.75 20.25
CA HIS A 313 8.81 -21.60 21.63
C HIS A 313 7.31 -21.91 21.71
N GLU A 314 6.84 -22.32 22.88
CA GLU A 314 5.41 -22.65 23.06
C GLU A 314 4.52 -21.42 22.92
N ASN A 315 4.95 -20.28 23.47
CA ASN A 315 4.21 -19.01 23.50
C ASN A 315 4.64 -17.98 22.45
N VAL A 316 5.30 -18.43 21.38
CA VAL A 316 5.57 -17.62 20.19
C VAL A 316 5.04 -18.37 18.98
N VAL A 317 4.46 -17.65 18.01
CA VAL A 317 4.03 -18.25 16.75
C VAL A 317 5.24 -18.75 15.99
N ASN A 318 5.33 -20.06 15.77
CA ASN A 318 6.51 -20.64 15.15
C ASN A 318 6.42 -20.56 13.62
N LEU A 319 7.57 -20.29 12.98
CA LEU A 319 7.74 -20.40 11.54
C LEU A 319 7.77 -21.87 11.14
N ILE A 320 6.92 -22.23 10.18
CA ILE A 320 6.92 -23.54 9.52
C ILE A 320 7.81 -23.48 8.28
N GLY A 321 7.72 -22.40 7.51
CA GLY A 321 8.59 -22.14 6.37
C GLY A 321 8.19 -20.89 5.60
N ALA A 322 8.82 -20.66 4.46
CA ALA A 322 8.50 -19.56 3.56
C ALA A 322 8.67 -19.95 2.09
N CYS A 323 7.92 -19.32 1.20
CA CYS A 323 8.14 -19.37 -0.24
C CYS A 323 8.77 -18.06 -0.68
N THR A 324 10.03 -18.10 -1.09
CA THR A 324 10.83 -16.95 -1.48
C THR A 324 11.38 -17.04 -2.91
N GLY A 325 10.99 -18.05 -3.70
CA GLY A 325 11.48 -18.24 -5.07
C GLY A 325 11.24 -17.07 -6.05
N ASN A 326 10.25 -16.19 -5.80
CA ASN A 326 9.85 -15.11 -6.71
C ASN A 326 9.79 -13.72 -6.03
N LEU A 327 10.83 -13.37 -5.23
CA LEU A 327 10.88 -12.08 -4.53
C LEU A 327 10.84 -10.86 -5.45
N LYS A 328 11.38 -10.94 -6.67
CA LYS A 328 11.36 -9.83 -7.64
C LYS A 328 9.94 -9.40 -8.02
N GLN A 329 9.04 -10.38 -8.14
CA GLN A 329 7.61 -10.15 -8.38
C GLN A 329 6.83 -9.85 -7.09
N ARG A 330 7.51 -9.72 -5.94
CA ARG A 330 6.93 -9.54 -4.59
C ARG A 330 6.02 -10.69 -4.16
N ASN A 331 6.24 -11.88 -4.72
CA ASN A 331 5.53 -13.07 -4.33
C ASN A 331 6.29 -13.72 -3.17
N ILE A 332 5.72 -13.59 -1.98
CA ILE A 332 6.24 -14.21 -0.75
C ILE A 332 5.10 -14.81 0.04
N TYR A 333 5.30 -16.03 0.53
CA TYR A 333 4.43 -16.67 1.51
C TYR A 333 5.23 -16.93 2.76
N VAL A 334 4.77 -16.39 3.89
CA VAL A 334 5.31 -16.69 5.21
C VAL A 334 4.36 -17.67 5.88
N VAL A 335 4.80 -18.91 6.09
CA VAL A 335 3.96 -20.00 6.59
C VAL A 335 4.24 -20.21 8.07
N VAL A 336 3.22 -20.01 8.89
CA VAL A 336 3.30 -20.09 10.35
C VAL A 336 2.19 -20.98 10.93
N GLU A 337 2.31 -21.33 12.19
CA GLU A 337 1.28 -22.08 12.93
C GLU A 337 -0.08 -21.38 12.88
N PHE A 338 -1.15 -22.17 12.65
CA PHE A 338 -2.51 -21.65 12.67
C PHE A 338 -3.07 -21.59 14.09
N CYS A 339 -3.58 -20.42 14.48
CA CYS A 339 -4.24 -20.17 15.76
C CYS A 339 -5.76 -19.96 15.53
N PRO A 340 -6.60 -20.97 15.79
CA PRO A 340 -7.99 -20.99 15.32
C PRO A 340 -8.91 -19.94 15.96
N TYR A 341 -8.60 -19.46 17.16
CA TYR A 341 -9.42 -18.45 17.84
C TYR A 341 -9.00 -17.01 17.54
N GLY A 342 -8.01 -16.81 16.65
CA GLY A 342 -7.52 -15.49 16.30
C GLY A 342 -6.83 -14.79 17.47
N CYS A 343 -6.86 -13.45 17.49
CA CYS A 343 -6.19 -12.67 18.53
C CYS A 343 -7.00 -12.54 19.82
N VAL A 344 -6.31 -12.47 20.95
CA VAL A 344 -6.88 -12.35 22.30
C VAL A 344 -7.81 -11.14 22.41
N MET A 345 -7.46 -10.01 21.81
CA MET A 345 -8.31 -8.81 21.81
C MET A 345 -9.71 -9.09 21.24
N ASN A 346 -9.78 -9.73 20.06
CA ASN A 346 -11.05 -10.03 19.41
C ASN A 346 -11.80 -11.13 20.16
N TYR A 347 -11.09 -12.15 20.64
CA TYR A 347 -11.67 -13.22 21.45
C TYR A 347 -12.31 -12.69 22.74
N LEU A 348 -11.61 -11.84 23.50
CA LEU A 348 -12.15 -11.22 24.70
C LEU A 348 -13.36 -10.34 24.40
N ARG A 349 -13.28 -9.48 23.37
CA ARG A 349 -14.38 -8.60 22.96
C ARG A 349 -15.64 -9.38 22.58
N ALA A 350 -15.48 -10.48 21.85
CA ALA A 350 -16.59 -11.34 21.44
C ALA A 350 -17.26 -12.05 22.61
N ASN A 351 -16.50 -12.34 23.68
CA ASN A 351 -16.98 -13.12 24.83
C ASN A 351 -17.22 -12.29 26.10
N ARG A 352 -17.19 -10.95 26.03
CA ARG A 352 -17.44 -10.05 27.19
C ARG A 352 -18.75 -10.35 27.92
N GLY A 353 -19.81 -10.64 27.18
CA GLY A 353 -21.14 -10.88 27.76
C GLY A 353 -21.27 -12.17 28.56
N ILE A 354 -20.31 -13.08 28.42
CA ILE A 354 -20.26 -14.37 29.10
C ILE A 354 -18.99 -14.53 29.96
N PHE A 355 -18.24 -13.44 30.17
CA PHE A 355 -17.04 -13.45 31.00
C PHE A 355 -17.41 -13.81 32.44
N ILE A 356 -16.64 -14.73 33.03
CA ILE A 356 -16.90 -15.22 34.39
C ILE A 356 -15.81 -14.69 35.32
N ASP A 357 -16.20 -13.72 36.16
CA ASP A 357 -15.32 -13.02 37.09
C ASP A 357 -14.80 -13.89 38.25
N CYS A 358 -15.30 -15.12 38.41
CA CYS A 358 -15.06 -16.07 39.51
C CYS A 358 -13.98 -15.68 40.55
N VAL A 359 -14.34 -14.86 41.53
CA VAL A 359 -13.63 -14.82 42.83
C VAL A 359 -14.57 -15.37 43.90
N ASP A 360 -14.85 -16.67 43.84
CA ASP A 360 -15.29 -17.42 45.02
C ASP A 360 -14.13 -18.33 45.43
N PRO A 361 -13.46 -18.07 46.58
CA PRO A 361 -12.31 -18.86 47.05
C PRO A 361 -12.58 -20.36 47.10
N ILE A 362 -13.84 -20.76 47.32
CA ILE A 362 -14.26 -22.17 47.41
C ILE A 362 -14.21 -22.84 46.02
N LYS A 363 -14.68 -22.14 44.97
CA LYS A 363 -14.60 -22.65 43.59
C LYS A 363 -13.17 -22.75 43.08
N ILE A 364 -12.28 -21.85 43.51
CA ILE A 364 -10.84 -21.91 43.17
C ILE A 364 -10.19 -23.16 43.77
N LEU A 365 -10.54 -23.55 45.01
CA LEU A 365 -10.04 -24.79 45.61
C LEU A 365 -10.59 -26.04 44.90
N GLU A 366 -11.85 -26.05 44.50
CA GLU A 366 -12.44 -27.16 43.74
C GLU A 366 -11.82 -27.29 42.33
N MET A 367 -11.56 -26.17 41.64
CA MET A 367 -10.93 -26.15 40.32
C MET A 367 -9.44 -26.53 40.36
N LYS A 368 -8.70 -26.12 41.42
CA LYS A 368 -7.30 -26.52 41.64
C LYS A 368 -7.12 -28.04 41.79
N ASN A 369 -8.12 -28.72 42.33
CA ASN A 369 -8.09 -30.18 42.52
C ASN A 369 -8.36 -30.98 41.23
N LEU A 370 -8.82 -30.34 40.15
CA LEU A 370 -9.13 -31.00 38.87
C LEU A 370 -7.96 -30.97 37.85
N CYS A 371 -7.06 -29.98 37.92
CA CYS A 371 -5.70 -29.96 37.34
C CYS A 371 -5.12 -28.52 37.44
N PRO A 372 -3.79 -28.31 37.52
CA PRO A 372 -3.21 -26.95 37.66
C PRO A 372 -3.28 -26.08 36.38
N TYR A 373 -3.70 -26.63 35.23
CA TYR A 373 -3.63 -25.98 33.91
C TYR A 373 -4.79 -26.33 32.94
N VAL A 374 -5.92 -26.86 33.41
CA VAL A 374 -7.00 -27.28 32.50
C VAL A 374 -7.86 -26.11 32.03
N SER A 375 -7.87 -25.96 30.69
CA SER A 375 -8.85 -25.23 29.89
C SER A 375 -10.18 -25.98 29.89
N THR A 376 -11.25 -25.36 30.41
CA THR A 376 -12.63 -25.83 30.24
C THR A 376 -13.10 -25.53 28.81
N ALA A 377 -12.41 -26.09 27.82
CA ALA A 377 -12.75 -25.92 26.42
C ALA A 377 -14.19 -26.43 26.17
N GLY A 378 -15.13 -25.48 26.01
CA GLY A 378 -16.47 -25.74 25.48
C GLY A 378 -17.66 -25.53 26.44
N VAL A 379 -17.45 -25.21 27.73
CA VAL A 379 -18.56 -25.04 28.69
C VAL A 379 -18.38 -23.77 29.53
N GLY A 380 -18.31 -22.60 28.89
CA GLY A 380 -18.23 -21.31 29.58
C GLY A 380 -17.46 -20.25 28.80
N GLY A 381 -17.71 -18.97 29.09
CA GLY A 381 -16.90 -17.85 28.59
C GLY A 381 -15.52 -17.77 29.28
N PRO A 382 -14.65 -16.85 28.85
CA PRO A 382 -13.33 -16.65 29.46
C PRO A 382 -13.47 -16.26 30.93
N THR A 383 -12.50 -16.69 31.73
CA THR A 383 -12.44 -16.48 33.18
C THR A 383 -11.24 -15.63 33.58
N VAL A 384 -11.22 -15.12 34.81
CA VAL A 384 -10.03 -14.45 35.38
C VAL A 384 -8.80 -15.38 35.37
N LEU A 385 -8.99 -16.69 35.57
CA LEU A 385 -7.89 -17.65 35.53
C LEU A 385 -7.27 -17.76 34.13
N ASP A 386 -8.09 -17.65 33.07
CA ASP A 386 -7.58 -17.59 31.70
C ASP A 386 -6.75 -16.32 31.49
N LEU A 387 -7.18 -15.17 32.03
CA LEU A 387 -6.41 -13.92 31.95
C LEU A 387 -5.04 -14.06 32.62
N ILE A 388 -4.98 -14.67 33.81
CA ILE A 388 -3.73 -14.93 34.54
C ILE A 388 -2.84 -15.90 33.74
N LYS A 389 -3.42 -16.99 33.22
CA LYS A 389 -2.71 -17.97 32.38
C LYS A 389 -2.09 -17.29 31.17
N TRP A 390 -2.86 -16.50 30.43
CA TRP A 390 -2.39 -15.77 29.25
C TRP A 390 -1.34 -14.73 29.60
N SER A 391 -1.48 -14.04 30.73
CA SER A 391 -0.47 -13.09 31.24
C SER A 391 0.88 -13.80 31.43
N LYS A 392 0.89 -14.92 32.15
CA LYS A 392 2.10 -15.72 32.39
C LYS A 392 2.71 -16.25 31.10
N GLN A 393 1.89 -16.82 30.22
CA GLN A 393 2.35 -17.37 28.94
C GLN A 393 2.91 -16.27 28.00
N THR A 394 2.29 -15.09 27.97
CA THR A 394 2.84 -13.93 27.24
C THR A 394 4.17 -13.48 27.85
N ALA A 395 4.31 -13.48 29.17
CA ALA A 395 5.59 -13.19 29.83
C ALA A 395 6.68 -14.21 29.46
N ASP A 396 6.38 -15.52 29.46
CA ASP A 396 7.32 -16.57 29.04
C ASP A 396 7.77 -16.36 27.58
N GLY A 397 6.83 -16.05 26.69
CA GLY A 397 7.12 -15.74 25.29
C GLY A 397 8.03 -14.52 25.13
N MET A 398 7.77 -13.44 25.88
CA MET A 398 8.61 -12.23 25.85
C MET A 398 9.98 -12.45 26.49
N GLN A 399 10.07 -13.27 27.53
CA GLN A 399 11.36 -13.69 28.11
C GLN A 399 12.19 -14.44 27.06
N PHE A 400 11.57 -15.37 26.33
CA PHE A 400 12.23 -16.07 25.24
C PHE A 400 12.72 -15.10 24.14
N ILE A 401 11.86 -14.20 23.67
CA ILE A 401 12.21 -13.20 22.64
C ILE A 401 13.38 -12.31 23.11
N SER A 402 13.33 -11.82 24.34
CA SER A 402 14.38 -11.01 24.95
C SER A 402 15.70 -11.78 25.09
N SER A 403 15.66 -13.06 25.48
CA SER A 403 16.86 -13.91 25.57
C SER A 403 17.58 -14.10 24.23
N ARG A 404 16.85 -13.91 23.11
CA ARG A 404 17.39 -13.92 21.74
C ARG A 404 17.86 -12.55 21.26
N LYS A 405 17.86 -11.54 22.13
CA LYS A 405 18.20 -10.14 21.84
C LYS A 405 17.30 -9.52 20.76
N VAL A 406 16.05 -9.96 20.68
CA VAL A 406 15.04 -9.40 19.79
C VAL A 406 14.13 -8.49 20.60
N ILE A 407 13.80 -7.33 20.02
CA ILE A 407 12.81 -6.38 20.56
C ILE A 407 11.57 -6.53 19.68
N HIS A 408 10.42 -6.80 20.30
CA HIS A 408 9.15 -6.93 19.58
C HIS A 408 8.67 -5.59 19.04
N GLY A 409 8.67 -4.52 19.84
CA GLY A 409 8.34 -3.15 19.44
C GLY A 409 6.87 -2.89 19.09
N ASP A 410 6.00 -3.91 19.15
CA ASP A 410 4.55 -3.78 18.94
C ASP A 410 3.75 -4.85 19.72
N LEU A 411 4.15 -5.12 20.96
CA LEU A 411 3.41 -6.05 21.81
C LEU A 411 2.06 -5.43 22.20
N ALA A 412 0.97 -6.14 21.91
CA ALA A 412 -0.40 -5.75 22.24
C ALA A 412 -1.32 -6.97 22.18
N ALA A 413 -2.51 -6.92 22.81
CA ALA A 413 -3.46 -8.04 22.79
C ALA A 413 -3.96 -8.42 21.37
N ARG A 414 -3.86 -7.51 20.40
CA ARG A 414 -4.14 -7.78 18.98
C ARG A 414 -3.07 -8.64 18.29
N ASN A 415 -1.85 -8.66 18.83
CA ASN A 415 -0.69 -9.39 18.31
C ASN A 415 -0.40 -10.66 19.14
N VAL A 416 -1.30 -11.03 20.05
CA VAL A 416 -1.26 -12.30 20.76
C VAL A 416 -2.41 -13.18 20.28
N LEU A 417 -2.10 -14.38 19.79
CA LEU A 417 -3.05 -15.31 19.19
C LEU A 417 -3.39 -16.48 20.13
N LEU A 418 -4.55 -17.11 19.92
CA LEU A 418 -5.03 -18.24 20.72
C LEU A 418 -5.06 -19.56 19.92
N THR A 419 -4.40 -20.57 20.47
CA THR A 419 -4.37 -21.94 19.93
C THR A 419 -5.66 -22.71 20.21
N ALA A 420 -5.84 -23.89 19.61
CA ALA A 420 -6.97 -24.77 19.88
C ALA A 420 -7.16 -25.12 21.37
N ASN A 421 -6.09 -25.10 22.16
CA ASN A 421 -6.08 -25.40 23.60
C ASN A 421 -6.31 -24.15 24.48
N LEU A 422 -6.58 -22.98 23.88
CA LEU A 422 -6.64 -21.69 24.57
C LEU A 422 -5.33 -21.33 25.28
N ASP A 423 -4.20 -21.66 24.64
CA ASP A 423 -2.89 -21.13 25.00
C ASP A 423 -2.54 -19.95 24.10
N VAL A 424 -1.77 -18.99 24.63
CA VAL A 424 -1.36 -17.83 23.85
C VAL A 424 -0.04 -18.03 23.11
N LYS A 425 0.04 -17.43 21.93
CA LYS A 425 1.25 -17.32 21.09
C LYS A 425 1.42 -15.89 20.61
N ILE A 426 2.58 -15.30 20.88
CA ILE A 426 2.94 -13.95 20.41
C ILE A 426 3.24 -13.99 18.91
N ALA A 427 2.70 -13.04 18.16
CA ALA A 427 2.76 -12.95 16.71
C ALA A 427 3.13 -11.53 16.24
N ASP A 428 3.28 -11.37 14.93
CA ASP A 428 3.49 -10.10 14.23
C ASP A 428 4.78 -9.35 14.60
N PHE A 429 5.90 -9.91 14.16
CA PHE A 429 7.22 -9.29 14.25
C PHE A 429 7.46 -8.26 13.14
N GLY A 430 6.43 -7.83 12.39
CA GLY A 430 6.56 -6.89 11.27
C GLY A 430 7.12 -5.51 11.66
N LEU A 431 7.04 -5.16 12.94
CA LEU A 431 7.59 -3.92 13.52
C LEU A 431 8.81 -4.14 14.42
N SER A 432 9.27 -5.39 14.58
CA SER A 432 10.40 -5.73 15.46
C SER A 432 11.68 -5.01 15.03
N ARG A 433 12.08 -4.04 15.85
CA ARG A 433 12.79 -2.85 15.41
C ARG A 433 14.30 -2.99 15.48
N GLN A 434 14.85 -3.94 14.72
CA GLN A 434 16.30 -4.00 14.44
C GLN A 434 16.61 -3.79 12.96
N LEU A 435 15.96 -2.77 12.40
CA LEU A 435 16.45 -2.06 11.23
C LEU A 435 16.34 -0.56 11.44
N TYR A 436 17.50 0.08 11.38
CA TYR A 436 17.80 1.50 11.50
C TYR A 436 17.05 2.43 10.51
N LYS A 437 16.04 1.93 9.77
CA LYS A 437 15.28 2.67 8.75
C LYS A 437 13.80 2.89 9.09
N TYR A 438 13.37 2.61 10.32
CA TYR A 438 12.02 2.99 10.76
C TYR A 438 11.82 4.52 10.83
N THR A 439 12.89 5.29 11.05
CA THR A 439 12.90 6.76 10.90
C THR A 439 12.56 7.22 9.48
N THR A 440 12.82 6.38 8.46
CA THR A 440 12.50 6.67 7.06
C THR A 440 11.10 6.17 6.67
N TYR A 441 10.60 5.11 7.33
CA TYR A 441 9.25 4.61 7.14
C TYR A 441 8.20 5.60 7.67
N VAL A 442 8.33 6.01 8.93
CA VAL A 442 7.34 6.83 9.64
C VAL A 442 7.33 8.29 9.16
N LYS A 443 8.48 8.83 8.72
CA LYS A 443 8.51 10.16 8.08
C LYS A 443 7.71 10.21 6.76
N ASN A 444 7.39 9.06 6.17
CA ASN A 444 6.78 8.95 4.85
C ASN A 444 5.49 8.12 4.79
N SER A 445 5.00 7.58 5.92
CA SER A 445 3.73 6.87 6.05
C SER A 445 2.81 7.64 6.99
N ASP A 446 1.60 7.96 6.56
CA ASP A 446 0.55 8.62 7.37
C ASP A 446 -0.03 7.71 8.48
N GLU A 447 0.55 6.54 8.71
CA GLU A 447 0.02 5.54 9.65
C GLU A 447 0.55 5.82 11.07
N PRO A 448 -0.34 6.11 12.04
CA PRO A 448 0.09 6.45 13.39
C PRO A 448 0.72 5.23 14.05
N LEU A 449 1.87 5.44 14.68
CA LEU A 449 2.50 4.46 15.56
C LEU A 449 1.49 3.90 16.59
N PRO A 450 1.72 2.71 17.14
CA PRO A 450 0.93 2.15 18.23
C PRO A 450 1.18 2.89 19.55
N TRP A 451 1.08 4.22 19.55
CA TRP A 451 1.51 5.14 20.60
C TRP A 451 0.90 4.84 21.99
N ARG A 452 -0.28 4.21 22.03
CA ARG A 452 -0.93 3.77 23.28
C ARG A 452 -0.17 2.67 24.03
N TRP A 453 0.66 1.89 23.32
CA TRP A 453 1.48 0.80 23.87
C TRP A 453 2.96 1.19 23.99
N MET A 454 3.35 2.35 23.49
CA MET A 454 4.76 2.77 23.45
C MET A 454 5.20 3.34 24.80
N ALA A 455 6.42 2.98 25.20
CA ALA A 455 7.08 3.55 26.36
C ALA A 455 7.44 5.03 26.15
N LEU A 456 7.69 5.77 27.23
CA LEU A 456 7.96 7.20 27.18
C LEU A 456 9.22 7.52 26.34
N GLU A 457 10.29 6.76 26.51
CA GLU A 457 11.51 6.87 25.70
C GLU A 457 11.28 6.56 24.22
N SER A 458 10.32 5.67 23.91
CA SER A 458 9.91 5.35 22.55
C SER A 458 9.06 6.46 21.95
N LEU A 459 8.19 7.10 22.73
CA LEU A 459 7.37 8.22 22.29
C LEU A 459 8.20 9.48 22.02
N VAL A 460 9.20 9.76 22.86
CA VAL A 460 9.99 10.99 22.78
C VAL A 460 11.17 10.86 21.81
N HIS A 461 11.92 9.76 21.90
CA HIS A 461 13.19 9.60 21.18
C HIS A 461 13.14 8.50 20.13
N LEU A 462 12.01 7.80 19.99
CA LEU A 462 11.93 6.57 19.20
C LEU A 462 13.01 5.57 19.67
N ASN A 463 13.30 5.49 20.97
CA ASN A 463 14.19 4.45 21.49
C ASN A 463 13.35 3.23 21.86
N PHE A 464 13.66 2.06 21.29
CA PHE A 464 13.07 0.79 21.71
C PHE A 464 14.15 -0.12 22.27
N SER A 465 13.75 -0.88 23.28
CA SER A 465 14.57 -1.80 24.06
C SER A 465 13.67 -2.91 24.62
N THR A 466 14.29 -3.93 25.23
CA THR A 466 13.55 -4.91 26.05
C THR A 466 12.69 -4.20 27.11
N GLN A 467 13.18 -3.10 27.69
CA GLN A 467 12.42 -2.37 28.72
C GLN A 467 11.20 -1.65 28.15
N SER A 468 11.28 -1.16 26.91
CA SER A 468 10.10 -0.61 26.23
C SER A 468 9.06 -1.69 25.90
N ASP A 469 9.50 -2.93 25.64
CA ASP A 469 8.58 -4.07 25.49
C ASP A 469 7.93 -4.47 26.84
N VAL A 470 8.64 -4.30 27.96
CA VAL A 470 8.07 -4.48 29.31
C VAL A 470 6.96 -3.46 29.59
N TRP A 471 7.12 -2.21 29.14
CA TRP A 471 6.03 -1.22 29.18
C TRP A 471 4.82 -1.69 28.35
N ALA A 472 5.05 -2.10 27.11
CA ALA A 472 4.00 -2.59 26.22
C ALA A 472 3.30 -3.84 26.80
N TYR A 473 4.03 -4.70 27.51
CA TYR A 473 3.47 -5.84 28.25
C TYR A 473 2.51 -5.37 29.35
N GLY A 474 2.87 -4.34 30.13
CA GLY A 474 1.95 -3.75 31.12
C GLY A 474 0.65 -3.22 30.52
N VAL A 475 0.72 -2.55 29.37
CA VAL A 475 -0.48 -2.11 28.63
C VAL A 475 -1.28 -3.32 28.11
N THR A 476 -0.61 -4.38 27.66
CA THR A 476 -1.26 -5.63 27.20
C THR A 476 -1.99 -6.34 28.34
N LEU A 477 -1.42 -6.36 29.56
CA LEU A 477 -2.11 -6.86 30.75
C LEU A 477 -3.37 -6.05 31.02
N TRP A 478 -3.29 -4.72 30.94
CA TRP A 478 -4.47 -3.87 31.10
C TRP A 478 -5.54 -4.21 30.06
N GLU A 479 -5.17 -4.49 28.81
CA GLU A 479 -6.13 -4.99 27.81
C GLU A 479 -6.77 -6.31 28.24
N TYR A 480 -6.01 -7.29 28.77
CA TYR A 480 -6.56 -8.56 29.24
C TYR A 480 -7.61 -8.35 30.35
N PHE A 481 -7.24 -7.60 31.39
CA PHE A 481 -8.08 -7.38 32.57
C PHE A 481 -9.20 -6.36 32.38
N THR A 482 -9.28 -5.70 31.22
CA THR A 482 -10.46 -4.95 30.75
C THR A 482 -11.28 -5.71 29.72
N CYS A 483 -10.97 -6.98 29.46
CA CYS A 483 -11.55 -7.79 28.40
C CYS A 483 -11.44 -7.13 27.01
N GLY A 484 -10.27 -6.60 26.66
CA GLY A 484 -9.95 -5.95 25.40
C GLY A 484 -10.33 -4.46 25.33
N GLY A 485 -10.33 -3.77 26.47
CA GLY A 485 -10.54 -2.32 26.54
C GLY A 485 -9.52 -1.57 25.67
N THR A 486 -9.85 -0.34 25.26
CA THR A 486 -8.91 0.49 24.49
C THR A 486 -8.08 1.33 25.48
N PRO A 487 -6.75 1.16 25.56
CA PRO A 487 -5.93 1.98 26.45
C PRO A 487 -6.06 3.46 26.08
N PHE A 488 -6.15 4.34 27.09
CA PHE A 488 -6.29 5.79 26.88
C PHE A 488 -7.38 6.15 25.84
N ALA A 489 -8.55 5.53 25.94
CA ALA A 489 -9.64 5.66 24.95
C ALA A 489 -10.10 7.11 24.72
N LEU A 490 -9.96 7.98 25.72
CA LEU A 490 -10.36 9.38 25.68
C LEU A 490 -9.26 10.32 25.17
N GLU A 491 -8.05 9.80 24.98
CA GLU A 491 -6.88 10.59 24.60
C GLU A 491 -6.55 10.48 23.11
N THR A 492 -5.89 11.52 22.61
CA THR A 492 -5.25 11.55 21.29
C THR A 492 -3.75 11.76 21.44
N PHE A 493 -2.98 11.31 20.45
CA PHE A 493 -1.53 11.53 20.47
C PHE A 493 -1.23 13.03 20.32
N SER A 494 -0.58 13.62 21.33
CA SER A 494 -0.20 15.02 21.38
C SER A 494 1.04 15.21 22.27
N GLN A 495 1.67 16.39 22.20
CA GLN A 495 2.75 16.74 23.13
C GLN A 495 2.24 16.80 24.59
N ASP A 496 1.00 17.26 24.78
CA ASP A 496 0.35 17.30 26.10
C ASP A 496 0.19 15.89 26.68
N PHE A 497 -0.23 14.91 25.87
CA PHE A 497 -0.32 13.51 26.29
C PHE A 497 1.04 12.99 26.78
N VAL A 498 2.10 13.24 26.02
CA VAL A 498 3.47 12.84 26.40
C VAL A 498 3.89 13.51 27.71
N GLN A 499 3.55 14.79 27.91
CA GLN A 499 3.88 15.52 29.12
C GLN A 499 3.09 15.00 30.34
N LEU A 500 1.81 14.67 30.19
CA LEU A 500 0.98 14.11 31.25
C LEU A 500 1.44 12.71 31.69
N LEU A 501 1.87 11.87 30.74
CA LEU A 501 2.52 10.60 31.05
C LEU A 501 3.83 10.84 31.81
N LYS A 502 4.66 11.78 31.34
CA LYS A 502 5.97 12.10 31.95
C LYS A 502 5.85 12.61 33.39
N THR A 503 4.80 13.38 33.71
CA THR A 503 4.55 13.88 35.07
C THR A 503 3.84 12.87 35.97
N GLY A 504 3.42 11.72 35.42
CA GLY A 504 2.61 10.72 36.13
C GLY A 504 1.17 11.16 36.42
N GLN A 505 0.74 12.30 35.85
CA GLN A 505 -0.63 12.80 36.00
C GLN A 505 -1.64 11.98 35.18
N LEU A 506 -1.16 11.27 34.16
CA LEU A 506 -1.95 10.34 33.37
C LEU A 506 -1.38 8.93 33.52
N THR A 507 -2.20 8.02 34.02
CA THR A 507 -1.93 6.58 34.10
C THR A 507 -3.19 5.81 33.71
N LEU A 508 -3.04 4.55 33.30
CA LEU A 508 -4.20 3.70 33.10
C LEU A 508 -4.81 3.38 34.47
N PRO A 509 -6.14 3.51 34.64
CA PRO A 509 -6.78 3.14 35.89
C PRO A 509 -6.70 1.63 36.10
N GLN A 510 -6.82 1.17 37.36
CA GLN A 510 -6.91 -0.25 37.66
C GLN A 510 -8.04 -0.90 36.85
N PRO A 511 -7.76 -1.97 36.09
CA PRO A 511 -8.77 -2.62 35.27
C PRO A 511 -9.74 -3.44 36.14
N PRO A 512 -11.01 -3.62 35.73
CA PRO A 512 -12.08 -4.11 36.59
C PRO A 512 -11.88 -5.53 37.10
N TYR A 513 -11.13 -6.36 36.37
CA TYR A 513 -10.91 -7.77 36.71
C TYR A 513 -9.51 -8.03 37.31
N ALA A 514 -8.73 -6.99 37.63
CA ALA A 514 -7.44 -7.15 38.30
C ALA A 514 -7.57 -7.00 39.83
N SER A 515 -6.85 -7.84 40.56
CA SER A 515 -6.66 -7.70 42.01
C SER A 515 -5.75 -6.52 42.35
N ASN A 516 -5.73 -6.08 43.61
CA ASN A 516 -4.77 -5.07 44.08
C ASN A 516 -3.32 -5.58 44.15
N GLU A 517 -3.13 -6.90 44.17
CA GLU A 517 -1.81 -7.56 44.20
C GLU A 517 -1.18 -7.73 42.81
N MET A 518 -1.98 -7.56 41.75
CA MET A 518 -1.54 -7.52 40.35
C MET A 518 -1.45 -6.08 39.90
#